data_AF-A0A661NR26-F1
#
_entry.id   AF-A0A661NR26-F1
#
_cell.length_a   1.000
_cell.length_b   1.000
_cell.length_c   1.000
_cell.angle_alpha   90.00
_cell.angle_beta   90.00
_cell.angle_gamma   90.00
#
_symmetry.space_group_name_H-M   'P 1'
#
loop_
_entity.id
_entity.type
_entity.pdbx_description
1 polymer ?
#
loop_
_entity_poly.entity_id
_entity_poly.type
_entity_poly.pdbx_seq_one_letter_code
_entity_poly.pdbx_strand_id
1 'polypeptide(L)'
;MLSASDIKKALRAADFEVYRTKCQVVHVAERVRENLIMDSGIRVDGRGAVVFYARTQRGDFPSESDDELFDRARRLGKPGLDCGYQEVRSFVTELTDPGMPARVLDQWYEVQFEKKVDTLAAAIDEVRFAYDLEKVAGR
;
A
#
# COMPACT_ATOMS: atom_id res chain seq x y z
N MET A 1 6.31 -19.52 9.64
CA MET A 1 5.28 -18.46 9.77
C MET A 1 5.81 -17.42 10.74
N LEU A 2 5.83 -16.16 10.32
CA LEU A 2 6.20 -15.02 11.15
C LEU A 2 5.00 -14.64 12.02
N SER A 3 5.18 -14.41 13.32
CA SER A 3 4.08 -13.94 14.15
C SER A 3 3.87 -12.43 13.94
N ALA A 4 2.62 -11.96 13.98
CA ALA A 4 2.35 -10.52 13.93
C ALA A 4 3.05 -9.72 15.05
N SER A 5 3.28 -10.35 16.22
CA SER A 5 4.02 -9.76 17.33
C SER A 5 5.48 -9.53 16.97
N ASP A 6 6.13 -10.52 16.35
CA ASP A 6 7.54 -10.43 15.94
C ASP A 6 7.70 -9.43 14.79
N ILE A 7 6.79 -9.46 13.81
CA ILE A 7 6.75 -8.45 12.73
C ILE A 7 6.66 -7.05 13.31
N LYS A 8 5.73 -6.81 14.23
CA LYS A 8 5.54 -5.51 14.88
C LYS A 8 6.79 -5.06 15.67
N LYS A 9 7.44 -5.98 16.39
CA LYS A 9 8.68 -5.69 17.12
C LYS A 9 9.81 -5.30 16.18
N ALA A 10 9.99 -6.04 15.08
CA ALA A 10 11.04 -5.75 14.11
C ALA A 10 10.79 -4.45 13.34
N LEU A 11 9.54 -4.16 12.95
CA LEU A 11 9.18 -2.88 12.32
C LEU A 11 9.53 -1.70 13.23
N ARG A 12 9.17 -1.78 14.52
CA ARG A 12 9.51 -0.74 15.49
C ARG A 12 11.01 -0.61 15.73
N ALA A 13 11.73 -1.72 15.77
CA ALA A 13 13.19 -1.72 15.91
C ALA A 13 13.90 -1.13 14.67
N ALA A 14 13.21 -1.10 13.53
CA ALA A 14 13.65 -0.49 12.29
C ALA A 14 13.08 0.92 12.07
N ASP A 15 12.60 1.58 13.15
CA ASP A 15 12.03 2.93 13.17
C ASP A 15 10.75 3.13 12.34
N PHE A 16 10.04 2.05 12.00
CA PHE A 16 8.72 2.13 11.39
C PHE A 16 7.61 2.21 12.43
N GLU A 17 6.66 3.10 12.18
CA GLU A 17 5.42 3.17 12.92
C GLU A 17 4.41 2.14 12.40
N VAL A 18 3.72 1.48 13.32
CA VAL A 18 2.66 0.52 12.99
C VAL A 18 1.33 1.23 13.10
N TYR A 19 0.63 1.35 11.97
CA TYR A 19 -0.70 1.95 11.90
C TYR A 19 -1.73 1.10 12.64
N ARG A 20 -1.84 -0.17 12.24
CA ARG A 20 -2.74 -1.14 12.87
C ARG A 20 -2.25 -2.56 12.69
N THR A 21 -2.77 -3.46 13.51
CA THR A 21 -2.57 -4.90 13.33
C THR A 21 -3.94 -5.56 13.29
N LYS A 22 -4.22 -6.33 12.25
CA LYS A 22 -5.47 -7.08 12.11
C LYS A 22 -5.13 -8.55 11.87
N CYS A 23 -5.54 -9.42 12.79
CA CYS A 23 -5.21 -10.83 12.76
C CYS A 23 -3.68 -11.04 12.64
N GLN A 24 -3.22 -11.67 11.55
CA GLN A 24 -1.81 -11.90 11.25
C GLN A 24 -1.22 -10.89 10.24
N VAL A 25 -1.83 -9.72 10.10
CA VAL A 25 -1.39 -8.67 9.16
C VAL A 25 -1.04 -7.40 9.94
N VAL A 26 0.18 -6.92 9.75
CA VAL A 26 0.68 -5.67 10.32
C VAL A 26 0.72 -4.62 9.21
N HIS A 27 0.02 -3.50 9.44
CA HIS A 27 -0.03 -2.36 8.54
C HIS A 27 1.01 -1.33 8.96
N VAL A 28 1.87 -0.93 8.03
CA VAL A 28 2.89 0.10 8.25
C VAL A 28 2.26 1.46 8.02
N ALA A 29 2.54 2.41 8.90
CA ALA A 29 2.13 3.79 8.74
C ALA A 29 3.07 4.48 7.75
N GLU A 30 2.53 5.08 6.71
CA GLU A 30 3.28 5.89 5.75
C GLU A 30 2.98 7.36 6.04
N ARG A 31 3.99 8.11 6.51
CA ARG A 31 3.83 9.51 6.87
C ARG A 31 3.79 10.36 5.60
N VAL A 32 2.60 10.66 5.11
CA VAL A 32 2.41 11.56 3.97
C VAL A 32 1.94 12.93 4.49
N ARG A 33 2.92 13.82 4.69
CA ARG A 33 2.80 15.28 4.90
C ARG A 33 2.49 15.75 6.34
N GLU A 34 2.82 17.01 6.61
CA GLU A 34 2.73 17.76 7.88
C GLU A 34 1.32 17.78 8.52
N ASN A 35 0.31 17.24 7.83
CA ASN A 35 -1.05 17.10 8.29
C ASN A 35 -1.36 15.60 8.48
N LEU A 36 -1.41 15.17 9.74
CA LEU A 36 -1.78 13.90 10.43
C LEU A 36 -2.67 12.82 9.75
N ILE A 37 -2.84 12.79 8.42
CA ILE A 37 -3.56 11.76 7.69
C ILE A 37 -2.58 10.61 7.46
N MET A 38 -2.76 9.54 8.23
CA MET A 38 -1.95 8.33 8.16
C MET A 38 -2.50 7.42 7.05
N ASP A 39 -1.75 7.32 5.95
CA ASP A 39 -2.02 6.32 4.92
C ASP A 39 -1.28 5.02 5.24
N SER A 40 -1.80 3.90 4.75
CA SER A 40 -1.16 2.60 4.89
C SER A 40 -1.30 1.84 3.59
N GLY A 41 -0.42 2.17 2.64
CA GLY A 41 -0.20 1.44 1.42
C GLY A 41 0.60 0.17 1.64
N ILE A 42 1.34 0.02 2.76
CA ILE A 42 2.21 -1.13 3.02
C ILE A 42 1.68 -2.02 4.15
N ARG A 43 1.72 -3.34 3.92
CA ARG A 43 1.41 -4.35 4.94
C ARG A 43 2.31 -5.58 4.84
N VAL A 44 2.54 -6.23 5.97
CA VAL A 44 3.25 -7.51 6.08
C VAL A 44 2.35 -8.52 6.77
N ASP A 45 2.19 -9.71 6.19
CA ASP A 45 1.43 -10.80 6.80
C ASP A 45 2.33 -11.89 7.43
N GLY A 46 1.75 -12.73 8.28
CA GLY A 46 2.46 -13.81 8.97
C GLY A 46 2.98 -14.93 8.05
N ARG A 47 2.60 -14.94 6.76
CA ARG A 47 3.16 -15.83 5.74
C ARG A 47 4.41 -15.24 5.10
N GLY A 48 4.83 -14.04 5.51
CA GLY A 48 5.97 -13.33 4.92
C GLY A 48 5.62 -12.62 3.62
N ALA A 49 4.32 -12.39 3.33
CA ALA A 49 3.92 -11.57 2.20
C ALA A 49 4.05 -10.10 2.56
N VAL A 50 4.95 -9.39 1.88
CA VAL A 50 5.05 -7.93 1.90
C VAL A 50 4.25 -7.39 0.73
N VAL A 51 3.31 -6.51 1.03
CA VAL A 51 2.35 -5.98 0.05
C VAL A 51 2.41 -4.47 0.06
N PHE A 52 2.44 -3.86 -1.12
CA PHE A 52 2.16 -2.44 -1.29
C PHE A 52 1.05 -2.20 -2.31
N TYR A 53 0.40 -1.04 -2.24
CA TYR A 53 -0.57 -0.58 -3.22
C TYR A 53 -0.04 0.64 -3.94
N ALA A 54 -0.18 0.65 -5.27
CA ALA A 54 -0.06 1.85 -6.08
C ALA A 54 -1.46 2.30 -6.50
N ARG A 55 -1.73 3.61 -6.51
CA ARG A 55 -3.06 4.13 -6.84
C ARG A 55 -3.05 5.38 -7.69
N THR A 56 -4.16 5.57 -8.38
CA THR A 56 -4.56 6.81 -9.06
C THR A 56 -5.94 7.22 -8.53
N GLN A 57 -6.25 8.52 -8.49
CA GLN A 57 -7.56 9.03 -8.09
C GLN A 57 -8.30 9.63 -9.29
N ARG A 58 -9.60 9.36 -9.42
CA ARG A 58 -10.44 9.85 -10.53
C ARG A 58 -10.46 11.37 -10.61
N GLY A 59 -10.56 12.05 -9.46
CA GLY A 59 -10.55 13.52 -9.40
C GLY A 59 -9.34 14.19 -10.06
N ASP A 60 -8.16 13.56 -10.03
CA ASP A 60 -6.92 14.10 -10.61
C ASP A 60 -6.88 13.97 -12.15
N PHE A 61 -7.65 13.03 -12.71
CA PHE A 61 -7.65 12.68 -14.13
C PHE A 61 -9.09 12.47 -14.64
N PRO A 62 -9.93 13.52 -14.67
CA PRO A 62 -11.37 13.40 -14.92
C PRO A 62 -11.72 12.96 -16.35
N SER A 63 -10.81 13.13 -17.30
CA SER A 63 -11.01 12.79 -18.71
C SER A 63 -10.46 11.41 -19.13
N GLU A 64 -9.68 10.76 -18.27
CA GLU A 64 -9.09 9.44 -18.56
C GLU A 64 -10.13 8.33 -18.39
N SER A 65 -10.01 7.23 -19.10
CA SER A 65 -10.77 6.01 -18.88
C SER A 65 -10.26 5.23 -17.67
N ASP A 66 -11.08 4.31 -17.15
CA ASP A 66 -10.71 3.43 -16.03
C ASP A 66 -9.43 2.64 -16.31
N ASP A 67 -9.25 2.17 -17.54
CA ASP A 67 -8.05 1.44 -17.97
C ASP A 67 -6.80 2.34 -17.93
N GLU A 68 -6.91 3.59 -18.38
CA GLU A 68 -5.82 4.57 -18.31
C GLU A 68 -5.42 4.89 -16.86
N LEU A 69 -6.39 4.97 -15.95
CA LEU A 69 -6.14 5.17 -14.51
C LEU A 69 -5.42 3.98 -13.88
N PHE A 70 -5.81 2.75 -14.21
CA PHE A 70 -5.12 1.55 -13.76
C PHE A 70 -3.70 1.47 -14.33
N ASP A 71 -3.53 1.76 -15.62
CA ASP A 71 -2.20 1.74 -16.25
C ASP A 71 -1.27 2.78 -15.61
N ARG A 72 -1.81 3.92 -15.17
CA ARG A 72 -1.06 4.91 -14.40
C ARG A 72 -0.62 4.39 -13.04
N ALA A 73 -1.49 3.70 -12.31
CA ALA A 73 -1.14 3.04 -11.06
C ALA A 73 -0.10 1.92 -11.27
N ARG A 74 -0.24 1.11 -12.34
CA ARG A 74 0.73 0.07 -12.70
C ARG A 74 2.12 0.63 -12.98
N ARG A 75 2.22 1.78 -13.65
CA ARG A 75 3.52 2.44 -13.92
C ARG A 75 4.28 2.77 -12.63
N LEU A 76 3.59 3.19 -11.57
CA LEU A 76 4.21 3.44 -10.27
C LEU A 76 4.71 2.16 -9.58
N GLY A 77 4.05 1.03 -9.83
CA GLY A 77 4.47 -0.28 -9.29
C GLY A 77 5.63 -0.95 -10.05
N LYS A 78 6.04 -0.41 -11.20
CA LYS A 78 7.10 -1.00 -12.04
C LYS A 78 8.42 -1.26 -11.29
N PRO A 79 8.94 -0.36 -10.44
CA PRO A 79 10.14 -0.66 -9.64
C PRO A 79 9.97 -1.90 -8.74
N GLY A 80 8.75 -2.13 -8.22
CA GLY A 80 8.44 -3.33 -7.45
C GLY A 80 8.56 -4.60 -8.31
N LEU A 81 8.06 -4.58 -9.54
CA LEU A 81 8.20 -5.71 -10.47
C LEU A 81 9.67 -6.03 -10.75
N ASP A 82 10.49 -5.00 -10.97
CA ASP A 82 11.94 -5.14 -11.19
C ASP A 82 12.66 -5.73 -9.96
N CYS A 83 12.09 -5.52 -8.76
CA CYS A 83 12.56 -6.10 -7.49
C CYS A 83 11.90 -7.44 -7.11
N GLY A 84 11.14 -8.06 -8.02
CA GLY A 84 10.57 -9.40 -7.84
C GLY A 84 9.21 -9.45 -7.14
N TYR A 85 8.51 -8.31 -7.02
CA TYR A 85 7.09 -8.30 -6.69
C TYR A 85 6.25 -8.78 -7.87
N GLN A 86 5.04 -9.23 -7.59
CA GLN A 86 4.04 -9.61 -8.58
C GLN A 86 2.80 -8.74 -8.41
N GLU A 87 2.20 -8.32 -9.53
CA GLU A 87 0.83 -7.76 -9.51
C GLU A 87 -0.15 -8.89 -9.17
N VAL A 88 -0.93 -8.72 -8.09
CA VAL A 88 -1.85 -9.76 -7.60
C VAL A 88 -3.30 -9.43 -7.91
N ARG A 89 -3.67 -8.14 -7.88
CA ARG A 89 -5.02 -7.68 -8.19
C ARG A 89 -5.06 -6.19 -8.48
N SER A 90 -6.08 -5.77 -9.22
CA SER A 90 -6.50 -4.39 -9.39
C SER A 90 -7.95 -4.24 -8.95
N PHE A 91 -8.30 -3.14 -8.30
CA PHE A 91 -9.66 -2.89 -7.84
C PHE A 91 -9.93 -1.39 -7.65
N VAL A 92 -11.22 -1.03 -7.68
CA VAL A 92 -11.67 0.33 -7.38
C VAL A 92 -12.11 0.41 -5.92
N THR A 93 -11.70 1.46 -5.24
CA THR A 93 -12.13 1.79 -3.88
C THR A 93 -12.87 3.13 -3.89
N GLU A 94 -14.13 3.13 -3.45
CA GLU A 94 -14.93 4.35 -3.37
C GLU A 94 -14.59 5.16 -2.11
N LEU A 95 -14.37 6.46 -2.29
CA LEU A 95 -14.21 7.42 -1.21
C LEU A 95 -15.58 7.99 -0.90
N THR A 96 -16.22 7.49 0.14
CA THR A 96 -17.54 7.95 0.55
C THR A 96 -17.46 9.07 1.58
N ASP A 97 -18.46 9.95 1.59
CA ASP A 97 -18.62 10.96 2.63
C ASP A 97 -18.83 10.27 4.00
N PRO A 98 -17.98 10.51 5.01
CA PRO A 98 -18.13 9.89 6.34
C PRO A 98 -19.46 10.22 7.03
N GLY A 99 -20.04 11.39 6.74
CA GLY A 99 -21.36 11.79 7.24
C GLY A 99 -22.52 11.27 6.40
N MET A 100 -22.25 10.85 5.15
CA MET A 100 -23.26 10.34 4.22
C MET A 100 -22.69 9.22 3.33
N PRO A 101 -22.61 7.96 3.82
CA PRO A 101 -21.95 6.86 3.10
C PRO A 101 -22.52 6.53 1.71
N ALA A 102 -23.78 6.90 1.44
CA ALA A 102 -24.40 6.73 0.12
C ALA A 102 -23.84 7.70 -0.94
N ARG A 103 -23.09 8.72 -0.51
CA ARG A 103 -22.48 9.71 -1.40
C ARG A 103 -21.02 9.34 -1.64
N VAL A 104 -20.71 8.97 -2.88
CA VAL A 104 -19.34 8.80 -3.36
C VAL A 104 -18.76 10.18 -3.70
N LEU A 105 -17.67 10.54 -3.04
CA LEU A 105 -16.90 11.77 -3.25
C LEU A 105 -15.86 11.59 -4.35
N ASP A 106 -15.23 10.42 -4.41
CA ASP A 106 -14.22 10.08 -5.42
C ASP A 106 -14.01 8.56 -5.52
N GLN A 107 -13.14 8.11 -6.42
CA GLN A 107 -12.74 6.73 -6.60
C GLN A 107 -11.21 6.62 -6.71
N TRP A 108 -10.65 5.67 -5.97
CA TRP A 108 -9.26 5.23 -6.14
C TRP A 108 -9.21 3.99 -7.02
N TYR A 109 -8.30 4.01 -7.98
CA TYR A 109 -7.96 2.92 -8.86
C TYR A 109 -6.65 2.31 -8.35
N GLU A 110 -6.73 1.17 -7.69
CA GLU A 110 -5.64 0.59 -6.91
C GLU A 110 -5.10 -0.68 -7.57
N VAL A 111 -3.79 -0.85 -7.54
CA VAL A 111 -3.07 -2.05 -7.98
C VAL A 111 -2.24 -2.58 -6.82
N GLN A 112 -2.45 -3.84 -6.46
CA GLN A 112 -1.74 -4.51 -5.39
C GLN A 112 -0.52 -5.28 -5.93
N PHE A 113 0.62 -5.05 -5.31
CA PHE A 113 1.84 -5.80 -5.53
C PHE A 113 2.21 -6.61 -4.29
N GLU A 114 2.67 -7.85 -4.47
CA GLU A 114 3.08 -8.75 -3.39
C GLU A 114 4.44 -9.39 -3.69
N LYS A 115 5.27 -9.50 -2.64
CA LYS A 115 6.48 -10.31 -2.63
C LYS A 115 6.52 -11.15 -1.38
N LYS A 116 6.80 -12.44 -1.53
CA LYS A 116 6.98 -13.36 -0.40
C LYS A 116 8.44 -13.46 -0.01
N VAL A 117 8.69 -13.44 1.28
CA VAL A 117 10.02 -13.59 1.87
C VAL A 117 10.00 -14.56 3.04
N ASP A 118 11.12 -15.25 3.25
CA ASP A 118 11.20 -16.32 4.24
C ASP A 118 11.64 -15.85 5.64
N THR A 119 12.21 -14.63 5.73
CA THR A 119 12.78 -14.11 6.97
C THR A 119 12.22 -12.75 7.34
N LEU A 120 12.24 -12.47 8.64
CA LEU A 120 11.82 -11.17 9.15
C LEU A 120 12.74 -10.04 8.69
N ALA A 121 14.05 -10.28 8.64
CA ALA A 121 15.02 -9.30 8.14
C ALA A 121 14.72 -8.91 6.69
N ALA A 122 14.50 -9.89 5.81
CA ALA A 122 14.10 -9.64 4.43
C ALA A 122 12.77 -8.87 4.37
N ALA A 123 11.78 -9.22 5.22
CA ALA A 123 10.51 -8.49 5.24
C ALA A 123 10.68 -7.00 5.60
N ILE A 124 11.61 -6.67 6.52
CA ILE A 124 11.91 -5.29 6.86
C ILE A 124 12.63 -4.56 5.71
N ASP A 125 13.54 -5.23 5.01
CA ASP A 125 14.23 -4.64 3.85
C ASP A 125 13.25 -4.34 2.70
N GLU A 126 12.31 -5.26 2.44
CA GLU A 126 11.23 -5.04 1.47
C GLU A 126 10.25 -3.95 1.90
N VAL A 127 9.98 -3.81 3.21
CA VAL A 127 9.18 -2.69 3.73
C VAL A 127 9.91 -1.35 3.51
N ARG A 128 11.22 -1.27 3.76
CA ARG A 128 12.01 -0.06 3.46
C ARG A 128 11.93 0.30 1.99
N PHE A 129 12.20 -0.68 1.12
CA PHE A 129 12.09 -0.50 -0.32
C PHE A 129 10.71 0.03 -0.71
N ALA A 130 9.63 -0.63 -0.26
CA ALA A 130 8.28 -0.22 -0.57
C ALA A 130 7.93 1.16 0.00
N TYR A 131 8.47 1.53 1.16
CA TYR A 131 8.24 2.83 1.82
C TYR A 131 8.73 3.99 0.95
N ASP A 132 9.89 3.82 0.31
CA ASP A 132 10.52 4.86 -0.50
C ASP A 132 9.91 5.01 -1.91
N LEU A 133 9.02 4.10 -2.33
CA LEU A 133 8.35 4.19 -3.63
C LEU A 133 7.35 5.34 -3.69
N GLU A 134 7.31 6.02 -4.84
CA GLU A 134 6.15 6.84 -5.21
C GLU A 134 4.98 5.92 -5.56
N LYS A 135 3.88 6.03 -4.81
CA LYS A 135 2.75 5.08 -4.87
C LYS A 135 1.40 5.73 -5.18
N VAL A 136 1.36 7.04 -5.36
CA VAL A 136 0.15 7.79 -5.70
C VAL A 136 0.42 8.62 -6.95
N ALA A 137 -0.40 8.44 -7.99
CA ALA A 137 -0.33 9.22 -9.20
C ALA A 137 -1.29 10.42 -9.12
N GLY A 138 -0.82 11.59 -9.56
CA GLY A 138 -1.57 12.84 -9.38
C GLY A 138 -1.21 13.51 -8.06
N ARG A 139 -1.16 14.85 -8.05
CA ARG A 139 -0.80 15.64 -6.87
C ARG A 139 -1.33 17.05 -6.95
#